data_AF-A0A1Q5D4U9-F1
#
_entry.id   AF-A0A1Q5D4U9-F1
#
_cell.length_a   1.000
_cell.length_b   1.000
_cell.length_c   1.000
_cell.angle_alpha   90.00
_cell.angle_beta   90.00
_cell.angle_gamma   90.00
#
_symmetry.space_group_name_H-M   'P 1'
#
loop_
_entity.id
_entity.type
_entity.pdbx_description
1 polymer ?
#
loop_
_entity_poly.entity_id
_entity_poly.type
_entity_poly.pdbx_seq_one_letter_code
_entity_poly.pdbx_strand_id
1 'polypeptide(L)'
;MSFEEEWAQQKGEVAERHSSQTRLNQLPADQGATPQPPLLGSSSSPDLATTPAKKKKAANSIENNIEPGTRTAADAADESVRGAIAEFTGWETATGLKKAHHQWDEQVKRLMGRLSQEKSALRDTAVLFSNNDLETEAGFAPVKSSKVSGI
;
A
#
# COMPACT_ATOMS: atom_id res chain seq x y z
N MET A 1 -8.82 45.81 -16.32
CA MET A 1 -9.02 44.54 -17.04
C MET A 1 -9.74 43.60 -16.09
N SER A 2 -10.77 42.92 -16.57
CA SER A 2 -11.59 42.03 -15.73
C SER A 2 -10.95 40.65 -15.65
N PHE A 3 -11.15 39.95 -14.54
CA PHE A 3 -10.71 38.55 -14.35
C PHE A 3 -11.17 37.62 -15.48
N GLU A 4 -12.34 37.89 -16.06
CA GLU A 4 -12.89 37.12 -17.18
C GLU A 4 -12.08 37.30 -18.48
N GLU A 5 -11.46 38.46 -18.69
CA GLU A 5 -10.59 38.72 -19.84
C GLU A 5 -9.25 37.98 -19.72
N GLU A 6 -8.65 37.96 -18.52
CA GLU A 6 -7.43 37.19 -18.26
C GLU A 6 -7.68 35.69 -18.39
N TRP A 7 -8.83 35.21 -17.91
CA TRP A 7 -9.21 33.80 -18.03
C TRP A 7 -9.45 33.37 -19.49
N ALA A 8 -10.02 34.25 -20.32
CA ALA A 8 -10.20 33.98 -21.74
C ALA A 8 -8.86 33.94 -22.50
N GLN A 9 -7.95 34.87 -22.19
CA GLN A 9 -6.64 34.95 -22.83
C GLN A 9 -5.77 33.72 -22.53
N GLN A 10 -5.76 33.28 -21.26
CA GLN A 10 -4.98 32.12 -20.83
C GLN A 10 -5.50 30.80 -21.44
N LYS A 11 -6.82 30.66 -21.64
CA LYS A 11 -7.40 29.51 -22.38
C LYS A 11 -7.02 29.50 -23.86
N GLY A 12 -6.96 30.67 -24.51
CA GLY A 12 -6.52 30.79 -25.90
C GLY A 12 -5.06 30.35 -26.08
N GLU A 13 -4.19 30.80 -25.18
CA GLU A 13 -2.75 30.48 -25.21
C GLU A 13 -2.47 28.99 -24.93
N VAL A 14 -3.25 28.37 -24.05
CA VAL A 14 -3.18 26.92 -23.79
C VAL A 14 -3.68 26.12 -24.99
N ALA A 15 -4.74 26.55 -25.67
CA ALA A 15 -5.26 25.89 -26.86
C ALA A 15 -4.26 25.89 -28.03
N GLU A 16 -3.56 27.01 -28.26
CA GLU A 16 -2.50 27.09 -29.28
C GLU A 16 -1.30 26.19 -28.95
N ARG A 17 -0.87 26.16 -27.68
CA ARG A 17 0.22 25.27 -27.21
C ARG A 17 -0.13 23.78 -27.37
N HIS A 18 -1.37 23.41 -27.08
CA HIS A 18 -1.83 22.02 -27.21
C HIS A 18 -1.94 21.57 -28.68
N SER A 19 -2.28 22.46 -29.62
CA SER A 19 -2.36 22.11 -31.04
C SER A 19 -1.00 21.71 -31.65
N SER A 20 0.09 22.23 -31.09
CA SER A 20 1.46 22.03 -31.59
C SER A 20 2.18 20.84 -30.93
N GLN A 21 1.72 20.36 -29.77
CA GLN A 21 2.42 19.34 -28.97
C GLN A 21 1.73 17.97 -28.94
N THR A 22 0.52 17.82 -29.49
CA THR A 22 -0.16 16.50 -29.53
C THR A 22 -0.20 15.91 -30.95
N ARG A 23 0.97 15.60 -31.50
CA ARG A 23 1.09 14.72 -32.69
C ARG A 23 1.82 13.44 -32.30
N LEU A 24 1.21 12.67 -31.40
CA LEU A 24 1.59 11.29 -31.12
C LEU A 24 1.13 10.45 -32.35
N ASN A 25 2.03 9.77 -33.04
CA ASN A 25 1.83 8.97 -34.27
C ASN A 25 2.10 9.66 -35.63
N GLN A 26 3.23 10.36 -35.78
CA GLN A 26 3.84 10.47 -37.12
C GLN A 26 4.96 9.43 -37.24
N LEU A 27 4.75 8.43 -38.08
CA LEU A 27 5.84 7.58 -38.59
C LEU A 27 6.73 8.45 -39.49
N PRO A 28 8.07 8.44 -39.31
CA PRO A 28 8.95 9.22 -40.17
C PRO A 28 8.82 8.76 -41.62
N ALA A 29 8.56 9.71 -42.52
CA ALA A 29 8.86 9.50 -43.93
C ALA A 29 10.38 9.33 -44.05
N ASP A 30 10.75 8.17 -44.57
CA ASP A 30 12.08 7.68 -44.91
C ASP A 30 13.12 8.77 -45.24
N GLN A 31 14.18 8.86 -44.42
CA GLN A 31 15.55 9.19 -44.86
C GLN A 31 16.58 9.16 -43.71
N GLY A 32 17.52 8.22 -43.81
CA GLY A 32 18.90 8.39 -43.30
C GLY A 32 19.17 7.96 -41.86
N ALA A 33 20.21 7.15 -41.68
CA ALA A 33 20.65 6.59 -40.41
C ALA A 33 20.86 7.64 -39.30
N THR A 34 20.08 7.54 -38.22
CA THR A 34 20.30 8.28 -36.97
C THR A 34 20.65 7.30 -35.84
N PRO A 35 21.49 7.70 -34.86
CA PRO A 35 21.81 6.85 -33.73
C PRO A 35 20.53 6.55 -32.96
N GLN A 36 20.34 5.27 -32.64
CA GLN A 36 19.22 4.80 -31.83
C GLN A 36 19.17 5.65 -30.54
N PRO A 37 18.03 6.29 -30.21
CA PRO A 37 17.90 6.92 -28.90
C PRO A 37 18.09 5.84 -27.83
N PRO A 38 18.76 6.12 -26.72
CA PRO A 38 18.93 5.14 -25.66
C PRO A 38 17.54 4.65 -25.26
N LEU A 39 17.34 3.32 -25.27
CA LEU A 39 16.16 2.70 -24.69
C LEU A 39 16.05 3.20 -23.25
N LEU A 40 15.11 4.12 -23.02
CA LEU A 40 14.73 4.55 -21.69
C LEU A 40 14.02 3.38 -21.03
N GLY A 41 14.75 2.52 -20.32
CA GLY A 41 14.16 1.35 -19.68
C GLY A 41 15.13 0.25 -19.28
N SER A 42 16.32 0.59 -18.78
CA SER A 42 17.18 -0.39 -18.09
C SER A 42 17.33 -0.05 -16.60
N SER A 43 16.25 0.31 -15.92
CA SER A 43 16.20 0.15 -14.47
C SER A 43 15.78 -1.30 -14.21
N SER A 44 16.75 -2.15 -13.86
CA SER A 44 16.58 -3.57 -13.51
C SER A 44 15.77 -3.82 -12.23
N SER A 45 15.04 -2.82 -11.77
CA SER A 45 13.94 -2.95 -10.81
C SER A 45 12.82 -2.02 -11.25
N PRO A 46 11.57 -2.50 -11.36
CA PRO A 46 10.46 -1.62 -11.67
C PRO A 46 10.28 -0.65 -10.51
N ASP A 47 10.42 0.66 -10.79
CA ASP A 47 10.25 1.75 -9.81
C ASP A 47 8.83 1.80 -9.22
N LEU A 48 7.87 1.15 -9.89
CA LEU A 48 6.48 1.00 -9.48
C LEU A 48 6.13 -0.42 -8.97
N ALA A 49 7.12 -1.28 -8.70
CA ALA A 49 6.86 -2.62 -8.18
C ALA A 49 6.41 -2.57 -6.71
N THR A 50 5.09 -2.55 -6.50
CA THR A 50 4.53 -3.08 -5.25
C THR A 50 5.00 -4.52 -5.06
N THR A 51 5.33 -4.91 -3.83
CA THR A 51 5.76 -6.29 -3.53
C THR A 51 4.71 -7.02 -2.68
N PRO A 52 3.63 -7.56 -3.28
CA PRO A 52 2.61 -8.35 -2.58
C PRO A 52 3.20 -9.48 -1.74
N ALA A 53 4.26 -10.13 -2.22
CA ALA A 53 4.96 -11.19 -1.49
C ALA A 53 5.56 -10.71 -0.16
N LYS A 54 6.18 -9.51 -0.11
CA LYS A 54 6.71 -8.95 1.14
C LYS A 54 5.58 -8.60 2.11
N LYS A 55 4.45 -8.07 1.61
CA LYS A 55 3.27 -7.78 2.44
C LYS A 55 2.67 -9.04 3.06
N LYS A 56 2.53 -10.12 2.26
CA LYS A 56 2.10 -11.45 2.76
C LYS A 56 3.06 -12.01 3.81
N LYS A 57 4.38 -11.90 3.58
CA LYS A 57 5.41 -12.34 4.54
C LYS A 57 5.31 -11.56 5.86
N ALA A 58 5.11 -10.25 5.80
CA ALA A 58 4.92 -9.42 6.99
C ALA A 58 3.65 -9.82 7.77
N ALA A 59 2.52 -10.01 7.09
CA ALA A 59 1.29 -10.48 7.70
C ALA A 59 1.46 -11.85 8.38
N ASN A 60 2.17 -12.78 7.73
CA ASN A 60 2.48 -14.09 8.32
C ASN A 60 3.40 -13.97 9.53
N SER A 61 4.35 -13.04 9.53
CA SER A 61 5.20 -12.81 10.70
C SER A 61 4.39 -12.25 11.87
N ILE A 62 3.40 -11.38 11.61
CA ILE A 62 2.49 -10.89 12.65
C ILE A 62 1.69 -12.07 13.23
N GLU A 63 1.07 -12.90 12.38
CA GLU A 63 0.22 -14.01 12.82
C GLU A 63 0.96 -15.12 13.55
N ASN A 64 2.12 -15.52 13.03
CA ASN A 64 2.77 -16.75 13.48
C ASN A 64 3.80 -16.50 14.59
N ASN A 65 4.30 -15.28 14.71
CA ASN A 65 5.39 -14.97 15.65
C ASN A 65 4.99 -13.86 16.65
N ILE A 66 4.51 -12.72 16.15
CA ILE A 66 4.32 -11.53 16.99
C ILE A 66 3.06 -11.63 17.83
N GLU A 67 1.92 -12.00 17.26
CA GLU A 67 0.65 -12.19 17.98
C GLU A 67 0.79 -13.28 19.08
N PRO A 68 1.34 -14.48 18.80
CA PRO A 68 1.55 -15.49 19.83
C PRO A 68 2.55 -15.05 20.89
N GLY A 69 3.69 -14.48 20.48
CA GLY A 69 4.71 -14.01 21.42
C GLY A 69 4.20 -12.90 22.34
N THR A 70 3.38 -11.99 21.80
CA THR A 70 2.74 -10.93 22.60
C THR A 70 1.76 -11.51 23.61
N ARG A 71 0.95 -12.49 23.22
CA ARG A 71 0.03 -13.17 24.14
C ARG A 71 0.79 -13.91 25.25
N THR A 72 1.80 -14.70 24.90
CA THR A 72 2.62 -15.42 25.89
C THR A 72 3.30 -14.47 26.88
N ALA A 73 3.84 -13.34 26.40
CA ALA A 73 4.44 -12.35 27.28
C ALA A 73 3.40 -11.69 28.21
N ALA A 74 2.19 -11.43 27.72
CA ALA A 74 1.09 -10.93 28.53
C ALA A 74 0.65 -11.94 29.60
N ASP A 75 0.42 -13.20 29.21
CA ASP A 75 -0.01 -14.27 30.13
C ASP A 75 1.03 -14.50 31.25
N ALA A 76 2.33 -14.39 30.93
CA ALA A 76 3.40 -14.48 31.93
C ALA A 76 3.38 -13.31 32.94
N ALA A 77 3.05 -12.10 32.48
CA ALA A 77 2.90 -10.94 33.36
C ALA A 77 1.66 -11.10 34.27
N ASP A 78 0.56 -11.60 33.73
CA ASP A 78 -0.68 -11.84 34.48
C ASP A 78 -0.45 -12.78 35.66
N GLU A 79 0.23 -13.91 35.45
CA GLU A 79 0.51 -14.89 36.51
C GLU A 79 1.33 -14.27 37.65
N SER A 80 2.42 -13.57 37.31
CA SER A 80 3.29 -12.93 38.30
C SER A 80 2.55 -11.86 39.11
N VAL A 81 1.74 -11.02 38.45
CA VAL A 81 1.01 -9.94 39.11
C VAL A 81 -0.13 -10.47 39.97
N ARG A 82 -0.82 -11.53 39.56
CA ARG A 82 -1.85 -12.20 40.38
C ARG A 82 -1.27 -12.77 41.66
N GLY A 83 -0.11 -13.43 41.58
CA GLY A 83 0.62 -13.91 42.76
C GLY A 83 0.94 -12.77 43.74
N ALA A 84 1.54 -11.68 43.24
CA ALA A 84 1.86 -10.52 44.06
C ALA A 84 0.62 -9.85 44.69
N ILE A 85 -0.49 -9.74 43.94
CA ILE A 85 -1.76 -9.21 44.47
C ILE A 85 -2.26 -10.07 45.64
N ALA A 86 -2.15 -11.40 45.54
CA ALA A 86 -2.56 -12.30 46.60
C ALA A 86 -1.69 -12.15 47.86
N GLU A 87 -0.37 -12.06 47.69
CA GLU A 87 0.59 -11.86 48.79
C GLU A 87 0.37 -10.53 49.53
N PHE A 88 0.02 -9.46 48.82
CA PHE A 88 -0.23 -8.14 49.41
C PHE A 88 -1.69 -7.92 49.84
N THR A 89 -2.50 -8.98 49.99
CA THR A 89 -3.91 -8.85 50.37
C THR A 89 -4.07 -8.06 51.68
N GLY A 90 -4.94 -7.04 51.66
CA GLY A 90 -5.17 -6.13 52.80
C GLY A 90 -4.26 -4.90 52.82
N TRP A 91 -3.29 -4.81 51.91
CA TRP A 91 -2.42 -3.64 51.76
C TRP A 91 -2.85 -2.78 50.57
N GLU A 92 -2.64 -1.47 50.66
CA GLU A 92 -2.88 -0.53 49.55
C GLU A 92 -2.07 -0.90 48.29
N THR A 93 -0.91 -1.53 48.47
CA THR A 93 -0.10 -2.07 47.38
C THR A 93 -0.87 -3.05 46.51
N ALA A 94 -1.71 -3.94 47.06
CA ALA A 94 -2.53 -4.85 46.26
C ALA A 94 -3.58 -4.09 45.43
N THR A 95 -4.17 -3.02 45.98
CA THR A 95 -5.08 -2.14 45.24
C THR A 95 -4.36 -1.46 44.07
N GLY A 96 -3.15 -0.93 44.34
CA GLY A 96 -2.28 -0.34 43.33
C GLY A 96 -1.92 -1.31 42.21
N LEU A 97 -1.49 -2.53 42.56
CA LEU A 97 -1.19 -3.59 41.59
C LEU A 97 -2.41 -3.97 40.76
N LYS A 98 -3.59 -4.16 41.37
CA LYS A 98 -4.83 -4.44 40.62
C LYS A 98 -5.12 -3.39 39.57
N LYS A 99 -4.97 -2.11 39.93
CA LYS A 99 -5.18 -0.99 39.00
C LYS A 99 -4.15 -0.99 37.87
N ALA A 100 -2.87 -1.17 38.18
CA ALA A 100 -1.81 -1.23 37.18
C ALA A 100 -2.01 -2.42 36.23
N HIS A 101 -2.35 -3.60 36.77
CA HIS A 101 -2.65 -4.80 36.01
C HIS A 101 -3.82 -4.60 35.04
N HIS A 102 -4.91 -3.98 35.51
CA HIS A 102 -6.05 -3.68 34.64
C HIS A 102 -5.66 -2.76 33.46
N GLN A 103 -4.80 -1.76 33.68
CA GLN A 103 -4.32 -0.90 32.60
C GLN A 103 -3.39 -1.65 31.64
N TRP A 104 -2.58 -2.57 32.16
CA TRP A 104 -1.77 -3.47 31.34
C TRP A 104 -2.65 -4.33 30.43
N ASP A 105 -3.71 -4.96 30.95
CA ASP A 105 -4.63 -5.80 30.18
C ASP A 105 -5.29 -5.01 29.04
N GLU A 106 -5.73 -3.78 29.31
CA GLU A 106 -6.29 -2.90 28.29
C GLU A 106 -5.26 -2.51 27.22
N GLN A 107 -3.99 -2.32 27.58
CA GLN A 107 -2.92 -2.07 26.63
C GLN A 107 -2.62 -3.29 25.76
N VAL A 108 -2.53 -4.48 26.35
CA VAL A 108 -2.35 -5.74 25.62
C VAL A 108 -3.50 -5.95 24.64
N LYS A 109 -4.74 -5.73 25.08
CA LYS A 109 -5.93 -5.83 24.23
C LYS A 109 -5.89 -4.87 23.04
N ARG A 110 -5.51 -3.61 23.27
CA ARG A 110 -5.34 -2.61 22.19
C ARG A 110 -4.25 -3.02 21.21
N LEU A 111 -3.10 -3.48 21.71
CA LEU A 111 -1.99 -3.94 20.89
C LEU A 111 -2.40 -5.12 20.01
N MET A 112 -3.04 -6.14 20.59
CA MET A 112 -3.55 -7.30 19.85
C MET A 112 -4.59 -6.90 18.79
N GLY A 113 -5.46 -5.95 19.11
CA GLY A 113 -6.40 -5.38 18.14
C GLY A 113 -5.69 -4.70 16.96
N ARG A 114 -4.65 -3.92 17.23
CA ARG A 114 -3.83 -3.26 16.19
C ARG A 114 -3.09 -4.27 15.32
N LEU A 115 -2.46 -5.28 15.92
CA LEU A 115 -1.75 -6.34 15.18
C LEU A 115 -2.70 -7.08 14.22
N SER A 116 -3.90 -7.42 14.69
CA SER A 116 -4.93 -8.06 13.85
C SER A 116 -5.36 -7.20 12.67
N GLN A 117 -5.58 -5.90 12.90
CA GLN A 117 -5.92 -4.93 11.85
C GLN A 117 -4.78 -4.78 10.83
N GLU A 118 -3.53 -4.65 11.30
CA GLU A 118 -2.35 -4.52 10.43
C GLU A 118 -2.12 -5.77 9.58
N LYS A 119 -2.24 -6.95 10.17
CA LYS A 119 -2.19 -8.23 9.45
C LYS A 119 -3.23 -8.29 8.33
N SER A 120 -4.47 -7.90 8.62
CA SER A 120 -5.58 -7.90 7.65
C SER A 120 -5.32 -6.89 6.54
N ALA A 121 -4.98 -5.65 6.89
CA ALA A 121 -4.67 -4.60 5.93
C ALA A 121 -3.50 -4.98 4.99
N LEU A 122 -2.45 -5.62 5.52
CA LEU A 122 -1.32 -6.11 4.71
C LEU A 122 -1.75 -7.18 3.71
N ARG A 123 -2.66 -8.09 4.10
CA ARG A 123 -3.20 -9.12 3.20
C ARG A 123 -4.08 -8.52 2.13
N ASP A 124 -5.01 -7.66 2.52
CA ASP A 124 -5.94 -7.02 1.60
C ASP A 124 -5.20 -6.17 0.58
N THR A 125 -4.21 -5.40 1.04
CA THR A 125 -3.34 -4.60 0.16
C THR A 125 -2.55 -5.48 -0.81
N ALA A 126 -2.07 -6.65 -0.37
CA ALA A 126 -1.37 -7.58 -1.26
C ALA A 126 -2.30 -8.12 -2.35
N VAL A 127 -3.54 -8.45 -2.02
CA VAL A 127 -4.55 -8.92 -2.98
C VAL A 127 -4.94 -7.80 -3.95
N LEU A 128 -5.21 -6.60 -3.43
CA LEU A 128 -5.59 -5.43 -4.24
C LEU A 128 -4.54 -5.13 -5.32
N PHE A 129 -3.28 -5.06 -4.93
CA PHE A 129 -2.21 -4.79 -5.89
C PHE A 129 -2.03 -5.92 -6.92
N SER A 130 -2.10 -7.19 -6.50
CA SER A 130 -2.05 -8.30 -7.45
C SER A 130 -3.20 -8.28 -8.46
N ASN A 131 -4.41 -7.88 -8.04
CA ASN A 131 -5.55 -7.76 -8.95
C ASN A 131 -5.39 -6.58 -9.92
N ASN A 132 -4.93 -5.42 -9.44
CA ASN A 132 -4.65 -4.26 -10.29
C ASN A 132 -3.58 -4.57 -11.35
N ASP A 133 -2.55 -5.33 -10.99
CA ASP A 133 -1.52 -5.76 -11.94
C ASP A 133 -2.11 -6.64 -13.06
N LEU A 134 -2.97 -7.60 -12.69
CA LEU A 134 -3.65 -8.49 -13.66
C LEU A 134 -4.64 -7.74 -14.55
N GLU A 135 -5.40 -6.79 -13.99
CA GLU A 135 -6.33 -5.95 -14.77
C GLU A 135 -5.57 -5.08 -15.76
N THR A 136 -4.45 -4.49 -15.32
CA THR A 136 -3.57 -3.69 -16.16
C THR A 136 -3.00 -4.54 -17.30
N GLU A 137 -2.49 -5.74 -17.01
CA GLU A 137 -2.02 -6.70 -18.02
C GLU A 137 -3.12 -7.03 -19.05
N ALA A 138 -4.34 -7.35 -18.58
CA ALA A 138 -5.46 -7.67 -19.45
C ALA A 138 -5.86 -6.49 -20.36
N GLY A 139 -5.75 -5.25 -19.88
CA GLY A 139 -6.00 -4.04 -20.67
C GLY A 139 -4.98 -3.81 -21.80
N PHE A 140 -3.75 -4.32 -21.66
CA PHE A 140 -2.72 -4.28 -22.70
C PHE A 140 -2.70 -5.52 -23.61
N ALA A 141 -3.51 -6.54 -23.32
CA ALA A 141 -3.60 -7.71 -24.17
C ALA A 141 -4.07 -7.31 -25.59
N PRO A 142 -3.43 -7.80 -26.66
CA PRO A 142 -3.77 -7.37 -28.01
C PRO A 142 -5.22 -7.73 -28.30
N VAL A 143 -6.02 -6.71 -28.63
CA VAL A 143 -7.38 -6.89 -29.11
C VAL A 143 -7.30 -7.79 -30.33
N LYS A 144 -7.87 -9.00 -30.25
CA LYS A 144 -7.99 -9.88 -31.41
C LYS A 144 -8.76 -9.10 -32.47
N SER A 145 -8.06 -8.63 -33.50
CA SER A 145 -8.66 -8.02 -34.68
C SER A 145 -9.63 -9.04 -35.27
N SER A 146 -10.93 -8.82 -35.02
CA SER A 146 -11.98 -9.51 -35.72
C SER A 146 -11.83 -9.08 -37.18
N LYS A 147 -11.43 -10.04 -38.02
CA LYS A 147 -11.27 -9.84 -39.46
C LYS A 147 -12.47 -9.02 -39.95
N VAL A 148 -12.21 -7.79 -40.36
CA VAL A 148 -13.12 -7.03 -41.22
C VAL A 148 -13.28 -7.89 -42.47
N SER A 149 -14.36 -8.65 -42.55
CA SER A 149 -14.83 -9.22 -43.81
C SER A 149 -15.41 -8.06 -44.60
N GLY A 150 -14.54 -7.36 -45.31
CA GLY A 150 -14.93 -6.51 -46.41
C GLY A 150 -15.27 -7.40 -47.60
N ILE A 151 -16.56 -7.38 -47.96
CA ILE A 151 -17.14 -7.09 -49.29
C ILE A 151 -16.23 -7.42 -50.49
#